data_AF-A0A524F071-F1
#
_entry.id   AF-A0A524F071-F1
#
_cell.length_a   1.000
_cell.length_b   1.000
_cell.length_c   1.000
_cell.angle_alpha   90.00
_cell.angle_beta   90.00
_cell.angle_gamma   90.00
#
_symmetry.space_group_name_H-M   'P 1'
#
loop_
_entity.id
_entity.type
_entity.pdbx_description
1 polymer ?
#
loop_
_entity_poly.entity_id
_entity_poly.type
_entity_poly.pdbx_seq_one_letter_code
_entity_poly.pdbx_strand_id
1 'polypeptide(L)' 'MTESVKEELIKFIKTLPDDVSIEDVMYHLYIRETILKRAEDIKNNKAKLISQKDAEDQIEKWLN' A
#
# COMPACT_ATOMS: atom_id res chain seq x y z
N MET A 1 -11.79 1.04 -21.68
CA MET A 1 -12.21 2.03 -20.67
C MET A 1 -11.53 1.61 -19.38
N THR A 2 -10.67 2.44 -18.81
CA THR A 2 -10.08 2.18 -17.48
C THR A 2 -11.20 2.25 -16.45
N GLU A 3 -11.39 1.20 -15.67
CA GLU A 3 -12.35 1.19 -14.55
C GLU A 3 -11.98 2.30 -13.56
N SER A 4 -12.99 2.93 -12.96
CA SER A 4 -12.76 3.94 -11.94
C SER A 4 -12.24 3.28 -10.66
N VAL A 5 -11.44 4.01 -9.86
CA VAL A 5 -10.98 3.55 -8.53
C VAL A 5 -12.16 3.07 -7.67
N LYS A 6 -13.31 3.74 -7.77
CA LYS A 6 -14.55 3.33 -7.09
C LYS A 6 -15.01 1.93 -7.49
N GLU A 7 -14.99 1.60 -8.77
CA GLU A 7 -15.43 0.28 -9.27
C GLU A 7 -14.48 -0.83 -8.82
N GLU A 8 -13.17 -0.57 -8.85
CA GLU A 8 -12.17 -1.51 -8.32
C GLU A 8 -12.34 -1.77 -6.83
N LEU A 9 -12.62 -0.72 -6.05
CA LEU A 9 -12.91 -0.84 -4.62
C LEU A 9 -14.18 -1.64 -4.35
N ILE A 10 -15.25 -1.41 -5.11
CA ILE A 10 -16.50 -2.18 -4.97
C ILE A 10 -16.26 -3.66 -5.28
N LYS A 11 -15.48 -3.98 -6.32
CA LYS A 11 -15.12 -5.37 -6.64
C LYS A 11 -14.31 -6.00 -5.51
N PHE A 12 -13.34 -5.28 -4.96
CA PHE A 12 -12.56 -5.77 -3.81
C PHE A 12 -13.46 -6.03 -2.60
N ILE A 13 -14.31 -5.08 -2.21
CA ILE A 13 -15.22 -5.23 -1.06
C ILE A 13 -16.13 -6.46 -1.23
N LYS A 14 -16.61 -6.73 -2.45
CA LYS A 14 -17.43 -7.91 -2.76
C LYS A 14 -16.71 -9.25 -2.60
N THR A 15 -15.38 -9.26 -2.50
CA THR A 15 -14.59 -10.48 -2.27
C THR A 15 -14.29 -10.74 -0.80
N LEU A 16 -14.63 -9.80 0.08
CA LEU A 16 -14.33 -9.91 1.50
C LEU A 16 -15.34 -10.82 2.22
N PRO A 17 -14.90 -11.53 3.27
CA PRO A 17 -15.80 -12.26 4.18
C PRO A 17 -16.82 -11.35 4.86
N ASP A 18 -17.98 -11.89 5.23
CA ASP A 18 -19.04 -11.13 5.92
C ASP A 18 -18.65 -10.70 7.34
N ASP A 19 -17.65 -11.34 7.94
CA ASP A 19 -17.13 -11.07 9.30
C ASP A 19 -15.92 -10.13 9.32
N VAL A 20 -15.52 -9.57 8.16
CA VAL A 20 -14.41 -8.63 8.07
C VAL A 20 -14.68 -7.36 8.89
N SER A 21 -13.70 -6.93 9.68
CA SER A 21 -13.81 -5.67 10.43
C SER A 21 -13.52 -4.46 9.54
N ILE A 22 -13.99 -3.28 9.95
CA ILE A 22 -13.67 -2.03 9.25
C ILE A 22 -12.16 -1.79 9.27
N GLU A 23 -11.51 -2.08 10.40
CA GLU A 23 -10.06 -1.98 10.57
C GLU A 23 -9.30 -2.82 9.55
N ASP A 24 -9.73 -4.06 9.30
CA ASP A 24 -9.11 -4.95 8.31
C ASP A 24 -9.23 -4.38 6.89
N VAL A 25 -10.43 -3.90 6.52
CA VAL A 25 -10.66 -3.29 5.21
C VAL A 25 -9.77 -2.07 5.02
N MET A 26 -9.71 -1.18 6.02
CA MET A 26 -8.86 0.01 5.97
C MET A 26 -7.38 -0.36 5.84
N TYR A 27 -6.91 -1.33 6.62
CA TYR A 27 -5.52 -1.78 6.57
C TYR A 27 -5.17 -2.35 5.19
N HIS A 28 -6.01 -3.22 4.64
CA HIS A 28 -5.81 -3.79 3.31
C HIS A 28 -5.74 -2.71 2.23
N LEU A 29 -6.65 -1.73 2.26
CA LEU A 29 -6.64 -0.63 1.30
C LEU A 29 -5.40 0.25 1.43
N TYR A 30 -5.00 0.57 2.66
CA TYR A 30 -3.81 1.40 2.91
C TYR A 30 -2.52 0.73 2.41
N ILE A 31 -2.33 -0.55 2.73
CA ILE A 31 -1.16 -1.31 2.28
C ILE A 31 -1.16 -1.46 0.76
N ARG A 32 -2.31 -1.80 0.17
CA ARG A 32 -2.46 -1.92 -1.29
C ARG A 32 -2.07 -0.62 -1.99
N GLU A 33 -2.62 0.50 -1.54
CA GLU A 33 -2.32 1.82 -2.11
C GLU A 33 -0.84 2.19 -1.96
N THR A 34 -0.26 1.88 -0.79
CA THR A 34 1.17 2.11 -0.53
C THR A 34 2.05 1.33 -1.51
N ILE A 35 1.71 0.07 -1.80
CA ILE A 35 2.45 -0.77 -2.75
C ILE A 35 2.29 -0.24 -4.17
N LEU A 36 1.05 0.03 -4.62
CA LEU A 36 0.76 0.49 -5.96
C LEU A 36 1.46 1.81 -6.27
N LYS A 37 1.37 2.77 -5.36
CA LYS A 37 2.03 4.07 -5.49
C LYS A 37 3.55 3.93 -5.57
N ARG A 38 4.16 3.11 -4.70
CA ARG A 38 5.61 2.88 -4.73
C ARG A 38 6.04 2.17 -6.01
N ALA A 39 5.26 1.21 -6.51
CA ALA A 39 5.53 0.55 -7.78
C ALA A 39 5.46 1.53 -8.96
N GLU A 40 4.48 2.44 -8.95
CA GLU A 40 4.38 3.51 -9.95
C GLU A 40 5.56 4.49 -9.87
N ASP A 41 5.98 4.89 -8.66
CA ASP A 41 7.14 5.75 -8.46
C ASP A 41 8.42 5.10 -9.01
N ILE A 42 8.62 3.79 -8.80
CA ILE A 42 9.74 3.04 -9.39
C ILE A 42 9.65 3.05 -10.91
N LYS A 43 8.49 2.68 -11.47
CA LYS A 43 8.26 2.63 -12.92
C LYS A 43 8.51 3.98 -13.59
N ASN A 44 8.17 5.07 -12.91
CA ASN A 44 8.30 6.43 -13.42
C ASN A 44 9.63 7.10 -13.06
N ASN A 45 10.60 6.38 -12.48
CA ASN A 45 11.88 6.91 -11.98
C ASN A 45 11.71 8.08 -10.98
N LYS A 46 10.62 8.09 -10.21
CA LYS A 46 10.32 9.03 -9.12
C LYS A 46 10.57 8.43 -7.74
N ALA A 47 10.96 7.15 -7.69
CA ALA A 47 11.23 6.46 -6.43
C ALA A 47 12.33 7.17 -5.64
N LYS A 48 12.01 7.50 -4.39
CA LYS A 48 13.00 7.99 -3.43
C LYS A 48 13.80 6.80 -2.92
N LEU A 49 14.97 6.58 -3.52
CA LEU A 49 15.94 5.60 -3.05
C LEU A 49 16.67 6.15 -1.82
N ILE A 50 16.98 5.26 -0.88
CA ILE A 50 17.80 5.55 0.29
C ILE A 50 18.99 4.59 0.28
N SER A 51 20.10 4.98 0.92
CA SER A 51 21.22 4.06 1.06
C SER A 51 20.88 2.94 2.06
N GLN A 52 21.63 1.83 1.99
CA GLN A 52 21.52 0.74 2.97
C GLN A 52 21.68 1.26 4.40
N LYS A 53 22.65 2.14 4.62
CA LYS A 53 22.91 2.76 5.93
C LYS A 53 21.72 3.59 6.43
N ASP A 54 21.12 4.41 5.57
CA ASP A 54 19.95 5.21 5.96
C ASP A 54 18.73 4.33 6.28
N ALA A 55 18.62 3.15 5.65
CA ALA A 55 17.58 2.18 5.95
C ALA A 55 17.81 1.51 7.32
N GLU A 56 19.04 1.11 7.62
CA GLU A 56 19.45 0.57 8.93
C GLU A 56 19.17 1.57 10.06
N ASP A 57 19.62 2.83 9.92
CA ASP A 57 19.40 3.91 10.88
C ASP A 57 17.90 4.20 11.15
N GLN A 58 17.03 3.94 10.17
CA GLN A 58 15.58 4.09 10.34
C GLN A 58 14.96 2.91 11.09
N ILE A 59 15.36 1.69 10.75
CA ILE A 59 14.83 0.45 11.36
C ILE A 59 15.26 0.36 12.83
N GLU A 60 16.47 0.76 13.17
CA GLU A 60 16.96 0.76 14.56
C GLU A 60 16.08 1.60 15.51
N LYS A 61 15.48 2.69 15.01
CA LYS A 61 14.57 3.54 15.81
C LYS A 61 13.26 2.86 16.19
N TRP A 62 12.89 1.77 15.51
CA TRP A 62 11.67 1.01 15.74
C TRP A 62 11.91 -0.22 16.61
N LEU A 63 13.18 -0.67 16.69
CA LEU A 63 13.60 -1.86 17.43
C LEU A 63 14.10 -1.54 18.85
N ASN A 64 14.38 -0.27 19.15
CA ASN A 64 14.66 0.24 20.49
C ASN A 64 13.38 0.69 21.20
#